data_AF-A0A9P6ZHN2-F1
#
_entry.id   AF-A0A9P6ZHN2-F1
#
_cell.length_a   1.000
_cell.length_b   1.000
_cell.length_c   1.000
_cell.angle_alpha   90.00
_cell.angle_beta   90.00
_cell.angle_gamma   90.00
#
_symmetry.space_group_name_H-M   'P 1'
#
loop_
_entity.id
_entity.type
_entity.pdbx_description
1 polymer ?
#
loop_
_entity_poly.entity_id
_entity_poly.type
_entity_poly.pdbx_seq_one_letter_code
_entity_poly.pdbx_strand_id
1 'polypeptide(L)'
;FIQRIGFFFIDEAHFIVTAGEPKPGEKLAFRTAYGKLAEVLLQLPVNVLVALFSATLPQEMLQRIIKSLNLPRDLTDTFMLTTNRPN
;
A
#
# COMPACT_ATOMS: atom_id res chain seq x y z
N PHE A 1 -7.22 -4.74 21.36
CA PHE A 1 -5.92 -4.70 20.66
C PHE A 1 -5.93 -3.60 19.59
N ILE A 2 -6.76 -3.72 18.55
CA ILE A 2 -6.83 -2.77 17.42
C ILE A 2 -7.07 -1.31 17.83
N GLN A 3 -7.90 -1.05 18.85
CA GLN A 3 -8.17 0.30 19.37
C GLN A 3 -6.95 1.04 19.95
N ARG A 4 -5.81 0.35 20.14
CA ARG A 4 -4.57 0.95 20.65
C ARG A 4 -3.53 1.19 19.55
N ILE A 5 -3.83 0.84 18.30
CA ILE A 5 -2.95 1.10 17.18
C ILE A 5 -3.06 2.60 16.88
N GLY A 6 -1.95 3.33 16.98
CA GLY A 6 -1.88 4.75 16.60
C GLY A 6 -1.44 4.97 15.15
N PHE A 7 -0.64 4.03 14.61
CA PHE A 7 -0.06 4.10 13.28
C PHE A 7 -0.05 2.71 12.64
N PHE A 8 -0.23 2.67 11.32
CA PHE A 8 -0.14 1.45 10.53
C PHE A 8 0.81 1.67 9.34
N PHE A 9 1.88 0.89 9.28
CA PHE A 9 2.91 1.04 8.26
C PHE A 9 2.95 -0.17 7.33
N ILE A 10 3.00 0.09 6.03
CA ILE A 10 3.10 -0.93 4.99
C ILE A 10 4.42 -0.70 4.26
N ASP A 11 5.38 -1.60 4.48
CA ASP A 11 6.64 -1.62 3.75
C ASP A 11 6.50 -2.44 2.46
N GLU A 12 7.35 -2.14 1.49
CA GLU A 12 7.35 -2.72 0.15
C GLU A 12 5.96 -2.66 -0.52
N ALA A 13 5.31 -1.50 -0.46
CA ALA A 13 3.94 -1.30 -0.94
C ALA A 13 3.75 -1.67 -2.42
N HIS A 14 4.81 -1.67 -3.23
CA HIS A 14 4.77 -2.16 -4.61
C HIS A 14 4.36 -3.65 -4.73
N PHE A 15 4.48 -4.45 -3.66
CA PHE A 15 3.99 -5.83 -3.62
C PHE A 15 2.48 -5.95 -3.65
N ILE A 16 1.73 -4.91 -3.29
CA ILE A 16 0.26 -4.88 -3.45
C ILE A 16 -0.11 -5.20 -4.90
N VAL A 17 0.58 -4.59 -5.85
CA VAL A 17 0.31 -4.75 -7.28
C VAL A 17 1.07 -5.93 -7.87
N THR A 18 2.34 -6.09 -7.52
CA THR A 18 3.24 -7.05 -8.19
C THR A 18 3.10 -8.49 -7.68
N ALA A 19 2.63 -8.67 -6.44
CA ALA A 19 2.52 -9.97 -5.79
C ALA A 19 1.18 -10.19 -5.07
N GLY A 20 0.44 -9.13 -4.76
CA GLY A 20 -0.87 -9.17 -4.07
C GLY A 20 -2.04 -9.46 -5.00
N GLU A 21 -1.87 -9.25 -6.31
CA GLU A 21 -2.86 -9.53 -7.35
C GLU A 21 -2.47 -10.79 -8.15
N PRO A 22 -3.43 -11.65 -8.55
CA PRO A 22 -3.15 -12.78 -9.43
C PRO A 22 -2.69 -12.28 -10.81
N LYS A 23 -1.68 -12.94 -11.39
CA LYS A 23 -1.28 -12.65 -12.77
C LYS A 23 -2.27 -13.26 -13.77
N PRO A 24 -2.30 -12.78 -15.02
CA PRO A 24 -3.13 -13.38 -16.06
C PRO A 24 -2.87 -14.89 -16.18
N GLY A 25 -3.92 -15.70 -16.04
CA GLY A 25 -3.83 -17.16 -16.07
C GLY A 25 -3.56 -17.82 -14.72
N GLU A 26 -3.24 -17.07 -13.67
CA GLU A 26 -3.06 -17.58 -12.30
C GLU A 26 -4.36 -17.43 -11.50
N LYS A 27 -4.69 -18.45 -10.69
CA LYS A 27 -5.87 -18.41 -9.80
C LYS A 27 -5.60 -17.68 -8.49
N LEU A 28 -4.33 -17.60 -8.07
CA LEU A 28 -3.93 -17.05 -6.78
C LEU A 28 -2.74 -16.12 -6.96
N ALA A 29 -2.71 -15.06 -6.16
CA ALA A 29 -1.58 -14.14 -6.10
C ALA A 29 -0.40 -14.76 -5.35
N PHE A 30 0.83 -14.43 -5.77
CA PHE A 30 2.07 -14.95 -5.17
C PHE A 30 2.19 -14.64 -3.66
N ARG A 31 1.77 -13.44 -3.24
CA ARG A 31 1.68 -12.99 -1.84
C ARG A 31 0.26 -12.51 -1.56
N THR A 32 -0.67 -13.45 -1.42
CA THR A 32 -2.11 -13.18 -1.19
C THR A 32 -2.38 -12.22 -0.03
N ALA A 33 -1.52 -12.21 1.01
CA ALA A 33 -1.66 -11.29 2.14
C ALA A 33 -1.69 -9.82 1.72
N TYR A 34 -0.89 -9.42 0.73
CA TYR A 34 -0.88 -8.05 0.22
C TYR A 34 -2.19 -7.66 -0.47
N GLY A 35 -2.88 -8.62 -1.09
CA GLY A 35 -4.20 -8.41 -1.69
C GLY A 35 -5.33 -8.22 -0.67
N LYS A 36 -5.10 -8.55 0.61
CA LYS A 36 -6.08 -8.43 1.69
C LYS A 36 -5.89 -7.19 2.57
N LEU A 37 -4.91 -6.34 2.26
CA LEU A 37 -4.59 -5.17 3.09
C LEU A 37 -5.76 -4.18 3.19
N ALA A 38 -6.60 -4.06 2.17
CA ALA A 38 -7.81 -3.24 2.24
C ALA A 38 -8.75 -3.69 3.37
N GLU A 39 -8.90 -5.01 3.58
CA GLU A 39 -9.73 -5.55 4.67
C GLU A 39 -9.16 -5.21 6.04
N VAL A 40 -7.83 -5.16 6.16
CA VAL A 40 -7.15 -4.75 7.40
C VAL A 40 -7.40 -3.27 7.67
N LEU A 41 -7.26 -2.40 6.65
CA LEU A 41 -7.49 -0.97 6.79
C LEU A 41 -8.94 -0.66 7.22
N LEU A 42 -9.93 -1.41 6.73
CA LEU A 42 -11.33 -1.26 7.14
C LEU A 42 -11.57 -1.58 8.63
N GLN A 43 -10.70 -2.38 9.24
CA GLN A 43 -10.80 -2.71 10.66
C GLN A 43 -10.07 -1.72 11.56
N LEU A 44 -9.23 -0.85 10.99
CA LEU A 44 -8.51 0.16 11.76
C LEU A 44 -9.49 1.26 12.23
N PRO A 45 -9.29 1.82 13.44
CA PRO A 45 -10.00 3.02 13.86
C PRO A 45 -9.77 4.17 12.88
N VAL A 46 -10.77 5.03 12.71
CA VAL A 46 -10.75 6.17 11.77
C VAL A 46 -9.54 7.10 11.96
N ASN A 47 -8.99 7.16 13.17
CA ASN A 47 -7.91 8.09 13.52
C ASN A 47 -6.51 7.48 13.36
N VAL A 48 -6.39 6.26 12.82
CA VAL A 48 -5.08 5.63 12.60
C VAL A 48 -4.43 6.18 11.36
N LEU A 49 -3.23 6.72 11.53
CA LEU A 49 -2.42 7.19 10.40
C LEU A 49 -1.80 5.99 9.68
N VAL A 50 -2.00 5.95 8.37
CA VAL A 50 -1.46 4.90 7.50
C VAL A 50 -0.35 5.49 6.65
N ALA A 51 0.83 4.87 6.65
CA ALA A 51 1.90 5.24 5.72
C ALA A 51 2.40 4.04 4.93
N LEU A 52 2.68 4.28 3.65
CA LEU A 52 3.13 3.28 2.70
C LEU A 52 4.52 3.65 2.20
N PHE A 53 5.43 2.68 2.22
CA PHE A 53 6.81 2.87 1.82
C PHE A 53 7.14 1.95 0.65
N SER A 54 7.86 2.48 -0.33
CA SER A 54 8.42 1.71 -1.44
C SER A 54 9.61 2.45 -2.03
N ALA A 55 10.70 1.73 -2.29
CA ALA A 55 11.86 2.29 -3.00
C ALA A 55 11.57 2.51 -4.49
N THR A 56 10.74 1.65 -5.08
CA THR A 56 10.37 1.69 -6.50
C THR A 56 8.86 1.83 -6.59
N LEU A 57 8.39 2.98 -7.07
CA LEU A 57 6.96 3.22 -7.23
C LEU A 57 6.66 4.08 -8.46
N PRO A 58 6.58 3.46 -9.65
CA PRO A 58 6.09 4.15 -10.83
C PRO A 58 4.71 4.75 -10.57
N GLN A 59 4.40 5.89 -11.19
CA GLN A 59 3.16 6.63 -10.95
C GLN A 59 1.92 5.78 -11.20
N GLU A 60 1.91 4.95 -12.25
CA GLU A 60 0.81 4.02 -12.54
C GLU A 60 0.59 3.00 -11.42
N MET A 61 1.67 2.52 -10.80
CA MET A 61 1.60 1.57 -9.69
C MET A 61 1.05 2.24 -8.45
N LEU A 62 1.46 3.48 -8.15
CA LEU A 62 0.87 4.28 -7.08
C LEU A 62 -0.65 4.42 -7.26
N GLN A 63 -1.11 4.75 -8.47
CA GLN A 63 -2.55 4.89 -8.75
C GLN A 63 -3.30 3.57 -8.50
N ARG A 64 -2.70 2.44 -8.88
CA ARG A 64 -3.25 1.11 -8.60
C ARG A 64 -3.30 0.83 -7.10
N ILE A 65 -2.25 1.12 -6.34
CA ILE A 65 -2.22 0.92 -4.88
C ILE A 65 -3.31 1.74 -4.19
N ILE A 66 -3.42 3.04 -4.51
CA ILE A 66 -4.45 3.92 -3.94
C ILE A 66 -5.84 3.32 -4.19
N LYS A 67 -6.08 2.81 -5.40
CA LYS A 67 -7.34 2.16 -5.76
C LYS A 67 -7.54 0.83 -5.02
N SER A 68 -6.54 -0.05 -4.98
CA SER A 68 -6.63 -1.37 -4.37
C SER A 68 -6.84 -1.30 -2.85
N LEU A 69 -6.32 -0.26 -2.20
CA LEU A 69 -6.51 0.00 -0.77
C LEU A 69 -7.69 0.91 -0.44
N ASN A 70 -8.40 1.41 -1.46
CA ASN A 70 -9.50 2.37 -1.31
C ASN A 70 -9.11 3.63 -0.49
N LEU A 71 -7.91 4.17 -0.74
CA LEU A 71 -7.43 5.36 -0.03
C LEU A 71 -8.07 6.64 -0.61
N PRO A 72 -8.63 7.52 0.23
CA PRO A 72 -9.19 8.79 -0.20
C PRO A 72 -8.10 9.73 -0.71
N ARG A 73 -8.16 10.13 -1.98
CA ARG A 73 -7.12 10.96 -2.63
C ARG A 73 -6.98 12.35 -2.02
N ASP A 74 -8.09 12.91 -1.53
CA ASP A 74 -8.16 14.19 -0.85
C ASP A 74 -7.46 14.21 0.51
N LEU A 75 -7.21 13.02 1.08
CA LEU A 75 -6.53 12.84 2.37
C LEU A 75 -5.21 12.05 2.24
N THR A 76 -4.74 11.81 1.00
CA THR A 76 -3.51 11.05 0.74
C THR A 76 -2.43 11.96 0.18
N ASP A 77 -1.43 12.27 1.00
CA ASP A 77 -0.21 12.93 0.54
C ASP A 77 0.76 11.92 -0.09
N THR A 78 1.51 12.35 -1.12
CA THR A 78 2.54 11.54 -1.76
C THR A 78 3.87 12.29 -1.78
N PHE A 79 4.90 11.65 -1.23
CA PHE A 79 6.28 12.16 -1.25
C PHE A 79 7.14 11.24 -2.12
N MET A 80 7.63 11.76 -3.24
CA MET A 80 8.59 11.04 -4.09
C MET A 80 9.97 11.68 -3.95
N LEU A 81 10.89 10.94 -3.36
CA LEU A 81 12.27 11.38 -3.18
C LEU A 81 13.13 10.91 -4.35
N THR A 82 14.09 11.76 -4.72
CA THR A 82 15.10 11.43 -5.72
C THR A 82 16.06 10.37 -5.20
N THR A 83 16.46 9.43 -6.06
CA THR A 83 17.50 8.44 -5.76
C THR A 83 18.91 9.00 -5.89
N ASN A 84 19.06 10.29 -6.20
CA ASN A 84 20.36 10.94 -6.32
C ASN A 84 21.12 10.84 -5.00
N ARG A 85 22.30 10.25 -5.04
CA ARG A 85 23.24 10.17 -3.92
C ARG A 85 24.50 10.95 -4.32
N PRO A 86 24.63 12.22 -3.92
CA PRO A 86 25.72 13.08 -4.37
C PRO A 86 27.08 12.76 -3.71
N ASN A 87 27.09 11.89 -2.68
CA ASN A 87 28.28 11.44 -1.95
C ASN A 87 28.42 9.92 -2.02
#